data_AF-Q56UG1-F1
#
_entry.id   AF-Q56UG1-F1
#
_cell.length_a   1.000
_cell.length_b   1.000
_cell.length_c   1.000
_cell.angle_alpha   90.00
_cell.angle_beta   90.00
_cell.angle_gamma   90.00
#
_symmetry.space_group_name_H-M   'P 1'
#
loop_
_entity.id
_entity.type
_entity.pdbx_description
1 polymer ?
#
loop_
_entity_poly.entity_id
_entity_poly.type
_entity_poly.pdbx_seq_one_letter_code
_entity_poly.pdbx_strand_id
1 'polypeptide(L)'
;MIIEIMREWGYPHLNFSSVFFGFGIVLISTILFLVHRHKKPIRVTKPSQKFSKNGPEVIIIGSGVAGSAMATVLARDGRKVTVIERDLKEPDRIVGELLQPGGVNALTKLGLADCIKGLDAHKIKGYVIHNLEAKTEVVVPYPENFAESGTA
;
A
#
# COMPACT_ATOMS: atom_id res chain seq x y z
N MET A 1 35.75 21.32 10.14
CA MET A 1 35.26 21.12 8.76
C MET A 1 34.10 22.04 8.37
N ILE A 2 32.82 21.76 8.64
CA ILE A 2 31.69 22.62 8.16
C ILE A 2 31.74 24.06 8.69
N ILE A 3 32.00 24.26 9.98
CA ILE A 3 32.08 25.62 10.58
C ILE A 3 33.26 26.41 10.05
N GLU A 4 34.35 25.71 9.77
CA GLU A 4 35.61 26.28 9.26
C GLU A 4 35.42 26.82 7.84
N ILE A 5 34.75 26.03 6.99
CA ILE A 5 34.34 26.44 5.64
C ILE A 5 33.38 27.64 5.71
N MET A 6 32.41 27.65 6.64
CA MET A 6 31.48 28.79 6.78
C MET A 6 32.14 30.07 7.29
N ARG A 7 33.23 29.97 8.06
CA ARG A 7 34.02 31.13 8.48
C ARG A 7 34.78 31.75 7.31
N GLU A 8 35.39 30.94 6.44
CA GLU A 8 36.06 31.42 5.22
C GLU A 8 35.09 32.13 4.26
N TRP A 9 33.81 31.74 4.26
CA TRP A 9 32.76 32.30 3.40
C TRP A 9 32.10 33.56 3.98
N GLY A 10 32.69 34.17 5.02
CA GLY A 10 32.26 35.48 5.53
C GLY A 10 31.21 35.44 6.64
N TYR A 11 31.00 34.29 7.30
CA TYR A 11 30.07 34.17 8.45
C TYR A 11 30.80 33.81 9.76
N PRO A 12 31.68 34.69 10.28
CA PRO A 12 32.56 34.37 11.42
C PRO A 12 31.83 34.14 12.76
N HIS A 13 30.59 34.61 12.87
CA HIS A 13 29.77 34.60 14.08
C HIS A 13 28.92 33.33 14.27
N LEU A 14 28.86 32.44 13.28
CA LEU A 14 28.12 31.18 13.39
C LEU A 14 28.90 30.17 14.26
N ASN A 15 28.22 29.59 15.25
CA ASN A 15 28.78 28.60 16.18
C ASN A 15 28.18 27.21 15.95
N PHE A 16 28.80 26.17 16.51
CA PHE A 16 28.36 24.78 16.29
C PHE A 16 26.91 24.57 16.71
N SER A 17 26.51 25.13 17.85
CA SER A 17 25.13 25.04 18.33
C SER A 17 24.10 25.64 17.37
N SER A 18 24.40 26.78 16.72
CA SER A 18 23.46 27.44 15.80
C SER A 18 23.30 26.70 14.46
N VAL A 19 24.37 26.07 13.96
CA VAL A 19 24.29 25.23 12.75
C VAL A 19 23.44 23.98 13.01
N PHE A 20 23.68 23.27 14.11
CA PHE A 20 22.92 22.05 14.44
C PHE A 20 21.47 22.33 14.82
N PHE A 21 21.19 23.45 15.48
CA PHE A 21 19.82 23.87 15.80
C PHE A 21 19.02 24.17 14.53
N GLY A 22 19.64 24.82 13.53
CA GLY A 22 19.02 25.07 12.22
C GLY A 22 18.66 23.78 11.47
N PHE A 23 19.60 22.83 11.39
CA PHE A 23 19.33 21.53 10.75
C PHE A 23 18.28 20.70 11.49
N GLY A 24 18.28 20.73 12.82
CA GLY A 24 17.27 20.06 13.65
C GLY A 24 15.86 20.58 13.38
N ILE A 25 15.70 21.90 13.25
CA ILE A 25 14.41 22.52 12.93
C ILE A 25 13.94 22.14 11.53
N VAL A 26 14.82 22.14 10.52
CA VAL A 26 14.46 21.75 9.15
C VAL A 26 14.08 20.27 9.07
N LEU A 27 14.80 19.41 9.80
CA LEU A 27 14.50 17.97 9.84
C LEU A 27 13.17 17.69 10.54
N ILE A 28 12.93 18.28 11.72
CA ILE A 28 11.68 18.14 12.47
C ILE A 28 10.50 18.69 11.66
N SER A 29 10.65 19.85 11.03
CA SER A 29 9.59 20.43 10.19
C SER A 29 9.32 19.61 8.92
N THR A 30 10.33 18.98 8.32
CA THR A 30 10.16 18.06 7.18
C THR A 30 9.44 16.78 7.59
N ILE A 31 9.82 16.19 8.73
CA ILE A 31 9.15 15.00 9.29
C ILE A 31 7.70 15.35 9.64
N LEU A 32 7.47 16.47 10.32
CA LEU A 32 6.12 16.94 10.64
C LEU A 32 5.32 17.19 9.37
N PHE A 33 5.90 17.80 8.33
CA PHE A 33 5.21 18.03 7.05
C PHE A 33 4.86 16.73 6.34
N LEU A 34 5.73 15.71 6.38
CA LEU A 34 5.46 14.40 5.78
C LEU A 34 4.40 13.62 6.57
N VAL A 35 4.47 13.65 7.90
CA VAL A 35 3.52 12.98 8.81
C VAL A 35 2.15 13.66 8.80
N HIS A 36 2.13 15.00 8.79
CA HIS A 36 0.91 15.81 8.76
C HIS A 36 0.56 16.29 7.36
N ARG A 37 1.12 15.65 6.31
CA ARG A 37 0.73 15.95 4.94
C ARG A 37 -0.75 15.64 4.81
N HIS A 38 -1.57 16.67 4.86
CA HIS A 38 -3.01 16.54 4.64
C HIS A 38 -3.21 15.90 3.26
N LYS A 39 -3.71 14.66 3.26
CA LYS A 39 -4.21 14.05 2.03
C LYS A 39 -5.33 14.96 1.53
N LYS A 40 -5.22 15.45 0.30
CA LYS A 40 -6.28 16.27 -0.28
C LYS A 40 -7.58 15.48 -0.16
N PRO A 41 -8.66 16.09 0.38
CA PRO A 41 -9.91 15.38 0.53
C PRO A 41 -10.41 14.96 -0.85
N ILE A 42 -10.88 13.70 -0.96
CA ILE A 42 -11.55 13.23 -2.16
C ILE A 42 -12.82 14.06 -2.31
N ARG A 43 -12.85 14.93 -3.31
CA ARG A 43 -14.02 15.74 -3.60
C ARG A 43 -15.04 14.87 -4.31
N VAL A 44 -16.03 14.39 -3.57
CA VAL A 44 -17.20 13.74 -4.14
C VAL A 44 -18.08 14.81 -4.76
N THR A 45 -18.14 14.87 -6.09
CA THR A 45 -19.05 15.75 -6.81
C THR A 45 -20.36 15.02 -7.07
N LYS A 46 -21.47 15.76 -7.01
CA LYS A 46 -22.72 15.23 -7.54
C LYS A 46 -22.59 15.14 -9.06
N PRO A 47 -23.05 14.05 -9.68
CA PRO A 47 -23.11 13.97 -11.13
C PRO A 47 -23.93 15.14 -11.67
N SER A 48 -23.45 15.78 -12.75
CA SER A 48 -24.21 16.84 -13.44
C SER A 48 -25.41 16.29 -14.20
N GLN A 49 -25.37 15.00 -14.59
CA GLN A 49 -26.45 14.29 -15.25
C GLN A 49 -27.14 13.30 -14.31
N LYS A 50 -28.48 13.21 -14.41
CA LYS A 50 -29.24 12.13 -13.78
C LYS A 50 -28.98 10.83 -14.54
N PHE A 51 -28.42 9.83 -13.87
CA PHE A 51 -28.33 8.49 -14.43
C PHE A 51 -29.73 7.93 -14.66
N SER A 52 -29.91 7.17 -15.76
CA SER A 52 -31.19 6.51 -16.03
C SER A 52 -31.52 5.54 -14.90
N LYS A 53 -32.82 5.33 -14.61
CA LYS A 53 -33.26 4.34 -13.61
C LYS A 53 -32.75 2.92 -13.89
N ASN A 54 -32.35 2.64 -15.13
CA ASN A 54 -31.81 1.35 -15.56
C ASN A 54 -30.27 1.34 -15.67
N GLY A 55 -29.58 2.41 -15.29
CA GLY A 55 -28.12 2.51 -15.33
C GLY A 55 -27.44 1.76 -14.19
N PRO A 56 -26.09 1.62 -14.24
CA PRO A 56 -25.35 1.07 -13.11
C PRO A 56 -25.50 1.98 -11.88
N GLU A 57 -25.57 1.34 -10.72
CA GLU A 57 -25.55 2.02 -9.42
C GLU A 57 -24.11 2.32 -8.99
N VAL A 58 -23.16 1.47 -9.42
CA VAL A 58 -21.73 1.61 -9.12
C VAL A 58 -20.95 1.44 -10.40
N ILE A 59 -20.08 2.40 -10.71
CA ILE A 59 -19.08 2.29 -11.76
C ILE A 59 -17.70 2.19 -11.10
N ILE A 60 -16.96 1.14 -11.44
CA ILE A 60 -15.60 0.88 -10.95
C ILE A 60 -14.65 1.08 -12.12
N ILE A 61 -13.69 2.00 -11.96
CA ILE A 61 -12.64 2.24 -12.95
C ILE A 61 -11.38 1.48 -12.51
N GLY A 62 -10.99 0.48 -13.28
CA GLY A 62 -9.90 -0.45 -13.01
C GLY A 62 -10.40 -1.80 -12.48
N SER A 63 -10.04 -2.89 -13.15
CA SER A 63 -10.31 -4.28 -12.76
C SER A 63 -9.03 -4.98 -12.28
N GLY A 64 -8.25 -4.30 -11.44
CA GLY A 64 -7.15 -4.90 -10.68
C GLY A 64 -7.64 -5.56 -9.39
N VAL A 65 -6.71 -5.88 -8.48
CA VAL A 65 -6.99 -6.59 -7.21
C VAL A 65 -8.18 -5.99 -6.44
N ALA A 66 -8.15 -4.68 -6.17
CA ALA A 66 -9.22 -4.02 -5.42
C ALA A 66 -10.52 -3.89 -6.24
N GLY A 67 -10.41 -3.58 -7.53
CA GLY A 67 -11.56 -3.34 -8.40
C GLY A 67 -12.39 -4.59 -8.65
N SER A 68 -11.74 -5.71 -8.97
CA SER A 68 -12.41 -6.98 -9.20
C SER A 68 -13.03 -7.52 -7.91
N ALA A 69 -12.30 -7.49 -6.79
CA ALA A 69 -12.84 -7.94 -5.50
C ALA A 69 -14.06 -7.11 -5.07
N MET A 70 -13.98 -5.78 -5.18
CA MET A 70 -15.09 -4.88 -4.86
C MET A 70 -16.27 -5.10 -5.80
N ALA A 71 -16.03 -5.28 -7.10
CA ALA A 71 -17.09 -5.55 -8.07
C ALA A 71 -17.86 -6.82 -7.71
N THR A 72 -17.15 -7.90 -7.39
CA THR A 72 -17.77 -9.18 -7.02
C THR A 72 -18.60 -9.06 -5.75
N VAL A 73 -18.08 -8.42 -4.70
CA VAL A 73 -18.79 -8.26 -3.42
C VAL A 73 -20.05 -7.41 -3.59
N LEU A 74 -19.93 -6.25 -4.26
CA LEU A 74 -21.07 -5.36 -4.49
C LEU A 74 -22.14 -6.00 -5.39
N ALA A 75 -21.73 -6.77 -6.40
CA ALA A 75 -22.67 -7.48 -7.27
C ALA A 75 -23.42 -8.59 -6.50
N ARG A 76 -22.73 -9.32 -5.61
CA ARG A 76 -23.35 -10.31 -4.72
C ARG A 76 -24.35 -9.67 -3.74
N ASP A 77 -24.07 -8.45 -3.30
CA ASP A 77 -25.00 -7.63 -2.49
C ASP A 77 -26.17 -7.03 -3.31
N GLY A 78 -26.32 -7.43 -4.59
CA GLY A 78 -27.45 -7.06 -5.44
C GLY A 78 -27.30 -5.70 -6.13
N ARG A 79 -26.13 -5.06 -6.09
CA ARG A 79 -25.90 -3.79 -6.78
C ARG A 79 -25.67 -4.00 -8.27
N LYS A 80 -26.20 -3.10 -9.10
CA LYS A 80 -25.86 -3.07 -10.53
C LYS A 80 -24.50 -2.43 -10.75
N VAL A 81 -23.46 -3.25 -10.87
CA VAL A 81 -22.06 -2.81 -11.01
C VAL A 81 -21.62 -2.84 -12.47
N THR A 82 -20.95 -1.79 -12.93
CA THR A 82 -20.20 -1.76 -14.19
C THR A 82 -18.73 -1.53 -13.90
N VAL A 83 -17.87 -2.38 -14.46
CA VAL A 83 -16.41 -2.24 -14.35
C VAL A 83 -15.86 -1.80 -15.70
N ILE A 84 -14.95 -0.83 -15.69
CA ILE A 84 -14.25 -0.36 -16.89
C ILE A 84 -12.76 -0.59 -16.65
N GLU A 85 -12.15 -1.42 -17.48
CA GLU A 85 -10.71 -1.70 -17.46
C GLU A 85 -10.13 -1.43 -18.85
N ARG A 86 -8.87 -0.99 -18.89
CA ARG A 86 -8.14 -0.70 -20.11
C ARG A 86 -7.85 -1.97 -20.91
N ASP A 87 -7.43 -3.04 -20.24
CA ASP A 87 -7.15 -4.35 -20.86
C ASP A 87 -7.58 -5.49 -19.92
N LEU A 88 -8.47 -6.36 -20.41
CA LEU A 88 -8.99 -7.51 -19.68
C LEU A 88 -8.16 -8.79 -19.85
N LYS A 89 -7.07 -8.74 -20.63
CA LYS A 89 -6.12 -9.83 -20.72
C LYS A 89 -5.36 -10.02 -19.41
N GLU A 90 -4.78 -11.20 -19.25
CA GLU A 90 -3.87 -11.49 -18.14
C GLU A 90 -2.71 -10.47 -18.11
N PRO A 91 -2.51 -9.73 -17.00
CA PRO A 91 -1.43 -8.75 -16.92
C PRO A 91 -0.07 -9.43 -16.73
N ASP A 92 0.88 -9.12 -17.61
CA ASP A 92 2.29 -9.48 -17.43
C ASP A 92 3.01 -8.41 -16.59
N ARG A 93 3.21 -8.68 -15.29
CA ARG A 93 3.84 -7.75 -14.34
C ARG A 93 4.36 -8.46 -13.08
N ILE A 94 5.44 -7.94 -12.51
CA ILE A 94 6.12 -8.47 -11.31
C ILE A 94 5.48 -8.04 -9.97
N VAL A 95 4.31 -7.40 -10.00
CA VAL A 95 3.71 -6.78 -8.80
C VAL A 95 2.52 -7.60 -8.29
N GLY A 96 2.41 -7.71 -6.96
CA GLY A 96 1.28 -8.39 -6.31
C GLY A 96 1.43 -9.90 -6.20
N GLU A 97 2.66 -10.43 -6.26
CA GLU A 97 2.93 -11.87 -6.25
C GLU A 97 2.86 -12.50 -4.84
N LEU A 98 2.98 -11.70 -3.78
CA LEU A 98 2.90 -12.16 -2.39
C LEU A 98 1.63 -11.65 -1.70
N LEU A 99 0.73 -12.57 -1.37
CA LEU A 99 -0.44 -12.27 -0.55
C LEU A 99 -0.15 -12.57 0.93
N GLN A 100 -0.09 -11.52 1.74
CA GLN A 100 0.13 -11.64 3.19
C GLN A 100 -0.99 -12.44 3.87
N PRO A 101 -0.75 -13.09 5.02
CA PRO A 101 -1.78 -13.85 5.72
C PRO A 101 -3.05 -13.04 6.05
N GLY A 102 -2.89 -11.75 6.39
CA GLY A 102 -4.03 -10.85 6.58
C GLY A 102 -4.86 -10.63 5.32
N GLY A 103 -4.22 -10.61 4.15
CA GLY A 103 -4.87 -10.53 2.85
C GLY A 103 -5.63 -11.81 2.49
N VAL A 104 -5.04 -12.98 2.77
CA VAL A 104 -5.73 -14.27 2.63
C VAL A 104 -7.00 -14.31 3.48
N ASN A 105 -6.90 -13.92 4.75
CA ASN A 105 -8.05 -13.85 5.66
C ASN A 105 -9.12 -12.87 5.16
N ALA A 106 -8.72 -11.73 4.59
CA ALA A 106 -9.64 -10.78 4.00
C ALA A 106 -10.39 -11.38 2.80
N LEU A 107 -9.70 -12.10 1.89
CA LEU A 107 -10.36 -12.80 0.78
C LEU A 107 -11.34 -13.86 1.28
N THR A 108 -10.97 -14.64 2.29
CA THR A 108 -11.87 -15.64 2.91
C THR A 108 -13.13 -14.99 3.45
N LYS A 109 -13.00 -13.88 4.20
CA LYS A 109 -14.16 -13.14 4.75
C LYS A 109 -15.07 -12.55 3.66
N LEU A 110 -14.52 -12.23 2.49
CA LEU A 110 -15.28 -11.76 1.33
C LEU A 110 -15.88 -12.92 0.49
N GLY A 111 -15.63 -14.17 0.87
CA GLY A 111 -16.05 -15.35 0.10
C GLY A 111 -15.32 -15.48 -1.24
N LEU A 112 -14.03 -15.10 -1.28
CA LEU A 112 -13.16 -15.09 -2.46
C LEU A 112 -11.92 -15.98 -2.28
N ALA A 113 -11.94 -16.89 -1.31
CA ALA A 113 -10.81 -17.81 -1.05
C ALA A 113 -10.48 -18.70 -2.26
N ASP A 114 -11.46 -19.04 -3.09
CA ASP A 114 -11.23 -19.86 -4.27
C ASP A 114 -10.43 -19.15 -5.36
N CYS A 115 -10.34 -17.80 -5.33
CA CYS A 115 -9.58 -17.03 -6.31
C CYS A 115 -8.07 -17.26 -6.23
N ILE A 116 -7.56 -17.85 -5.15
CA ILE A 116 -6.13 -18.17 -4.97
C ILE A 116 -5.82 -19.66 -5.14
N LYS A 117 -6.82 -20.46 -5.57
CA LYS A 117 -6.64 -21.89 -5.88
C LYS A 117 -6.23 -22.09 -7.33
N GLY A 118 -5.49 -23.18 -7.60
CA GLY A 118 -5.12 -23.57 -8.97
C GLY A 118 -4.09 -22.66 -9.65
N LEU A 119 -3.46 -21.75 -8.90
CA LEU A 119 -2.44 -20.82 -9.40
C LEU A 119 -1.01 -21.33 -9.24
N ASP A 120 -0.82 -22.59 -8.84
CA ASP A 120 0.47 -23.14 -8.40
C ASP A 120 1.13 -22.27 -7.29
N ALA A 121 0.30 -21.71 -6.41
CA ALA A 121 0.76 -20.78 -5.38
C ALA A 121 1.54 -21.50 -4.28
N HIS A 122 2.65 -20.91 -3.86
CA HIS A 122 3.46 -21.43 -2.75
C HIS A 122 2.94 -20.92 -1.39
N LYS A 123 2.70 -21.84 -0.45
CA LYS A 123 2.37 -21.47 0.93
C LYS A 123 3.61 -20.96 1.66
N ILE A 124 3.60 -19.69 2.05
CA ILE A 124 4.69 -19.04 2.76
C ILE A 124 4.45 -19.10 4.28
N LYS A 125 5.45 -19.55 5.03
CA LYS A 125 5.38 -19.72 6.51
C LYS A 125 6.00 -18.56 7.29
N GLY A 126 6.64 -17.62 6.61
CA GLY A 126 7.35 -16.49 7.22
C GLY A 126 8.48 -16.05 6.32
N TYR A 127 9.46 -15.37 6.90
CA TYR A 127 10.63 -14.84 6.22
C TYR A 127 11.93 -15.34 6.84
N VAL A 128 13.00 -15.26 6.08
CA VAL A 128 14.37 -15.32 6.60
C VAL A 128 15.04 -14.00 6.25
N ILE A 129 15.64 -13.36 7.25
CA ILE A 129 16.39 -12.11 7.09
C ILE A 129 17.86 -12.45 7.22
N HIS A 130 18.62 -12.28 6.14
CA HIS A 130 20.06 -12.53 6.14
C HIS A 130 20.83 -11.22 6.38
N ASN A 131 21.76 -11.24 7.34
CA ASN A 131 22.78 -10.21 7.50
C ASN A 131 24.09 -10.73 6.88
N LEU A 132 24.43 -10.20 5.71
CA LEU A 132 25.57 -10.66 4.92
C LEU A 132 26.93 -10.29 5.54
N GLU A 133 27.01 -9.15 6.22
CA GLU A 133 28.26 -8.70 6.86
C GLU A 133 28.59 -9.55 8.08
N ALA A 134 27.59 -9.74 8.96
CA ALA A 134 27.75 -10.57 10.15
C ALA A 134 27.72 -12.08 9.84
N LYS A 135 27.36 -12.47 8.60
CA LYS A 135 27.12 -13.87 8.19
C LYS A 135 26.12 -14.58 9.11
N THR A 136 25.06 -13.89 9.49
CA THR A 136 24.00 -14.42 10.35
C THR A 136 22.65 -14.33 9.64
N GLU A 137 21.68 -15.08 10.14
CA GLU A 137 20.29 -15.01 9.68
C GLU A 137 19.31 -15.09 10.84
N VAL A 138 18.13 -14.52 10.63
CA VAL A 138 17.01 -14.57 11.58
C VAL A 138 15.79 -15.08 10.84
N VAL A 139 15.21 -16.17 11.35
CA VAL A 139 13.93 -16.69 10.87
C VAL A 139 12.80 -15.93 11.55
N VAL A 140 11.88 -15.38 10.76
CA VAL A 140 10.70 -14.63 11.21
C VAL A 140 9.46 -15.41 10.78
N PRO A 141 8.98 -16.37 11.59
CA PRO A 141 7.80 -17.14 11.27
C PRO A 141 6.55 -16.24 11.34
N TYR A 142 5.55 -16.52 10.50
CA TYR A 142 4.21 -15.99 10.73
C TYR A 142 3.61 -16.63 12.00
N PRO A 143 2.75 -15.91 12.74
CA PRO A 143 2.08 -16.47 13.91
C PRO A 143 1.23 -17.70 13.57
N GLU A 144 1.19 -18.70 14.45
CA GLU A 144 0.47 -19.98 14.24
C GLU A 144 -1.01 -19.79 13.91
N ASN A 145 -1.61 -18.74 14.47
CA ASN A 145 -3.02 -18.36 14.32
C ASN A 145 -3.42 -18.04 12.87
N PHE A 146 -2.45 -17.85 11.96
CA PHE A 146 -2.70 -17.60 10.54
C PHE A 146 -2.62 -18.85 9.67
N ALA A 147 -2.15 -19.98 10.21
CA ALA A 147 -1.93 -21.20 9.44
C ALA A 147 -3.21 -22.00 9.13
N GLU A 148 -4.26 -21.82 9.96
CA GLU A 148 -5.49 -22.62 9.93
C GLU A 148 -6.64 -22.03 9.09
N SER A 149 -6.61 -20.73 8.75
CA SER A 149 -7.71 -20.07 8.03
C SER A 149 -7.62 -20.15 6.50
N GLY A 150 -6.59 -20.84 5.99
CA GLY A 150 -6.31 -20.99 4.56
C GLY A 150 -5.89 -22.41 4.22
N THR A 151 -6.82 -23.36 4.32
CA THR A 151 -6.76 -24.60 3.55
C THR A 151 -7.38 -24.31 2.19
N ALA A 152 -6.52 -23.94 1.25
CA ALA A 152 -6.78 -23.95 -0.17
C ALA A 152 -5.85 -24.98 -0.80
#